data_AF-A0A7X3GMU5-F1
#
_entry.id   AF-A0A7X3GMU5-F1
#
_cell.length_a   1.000
_cell.length_b   1.000
_cell.length_c   1.000
_cell.angle_alpha   90.00
_cell.angle_beta   90.00
_cell.angle_gamma   90.00
#
_symmetry.space_group_name_H-M   'P 1'
#
loop_
_entity.id
_entity.type
_entity.pdbx_description
1 polymer ?
#
loop_
_entity_poly.entity_id
_entity_poly.type
_entity_poly.pdbx_seq_one_letter_code
_entity_poly.pdbx_strand_id
1 'polypeptide(L)' 'MGQRKQFDKALKEQAVSRILAGEATMADTAKDLNVHYTTVRDWVKTYKLDGESAFP' A
#
# COMPACT_ATOMS: atom_id res chain seq x y z
N MET A 1 -6.58 -25.30 -2.49
CA MET A 1 -7.14 -23.94 -2.60
C MET A 1 -5.96 -23.01 -2.78
N GLY A 2 -5.87 -22.33 -3.93
CA GLY A 2 -4.67 -21.63 -4.35
C GLY A 2 -4.30 -20.51 -3.38
N GLN A 3 -3.11 -20.62 -2.79
CA GLN A 3 -2.44 -19.51 -2.12
C GLN A 3 -2.14 -18.46 -3.19
N ARG A 4 -3.11 -17.60 -3.47
CA ARG A 4 -2.79 -16.29 -4.02
C ARG A 4 -1.89 -15.66 -2.98
N LYS A 5 -0.69 -15.28 -3.41
CA LYS A 5 0.22 -14.45 -2.63
C LYS A 5 -0.40 -13.05 -2.63
N GLN A 6 -1.53 -12.92 -1.96
CA GLN A 6 -2.21 -11.67 -1.68
C GLN A 6 -1.29 -10.98 -0.70
N PHE A 7 -0.58 -9.95 -1.15
CA PHE A 7 -0.24 -8.89 -0.22
C PHE A 7 -1.57 -8.53 0.44
N ASP A 8 -1.69 -8.85 1.73
CA ASP A 8 -2.94 -8.63 2.44
C ASP A 8 -3.40 -7.21 2.15
N LYS A 9 -4.63 -7.08 1.69
CA LYS A 9 -5.33 -5.82 1.51
C LYS A 9 -5.00 -4.86 2.67
N ALA A 10 -5.05 -5.41 3.88
CA ALA A 10 -4.68 -4.80 5.14
C ALA A 10 -3.23 -4.28 5.22
N LEU A 11 -2.24 -4.98 4.65
CA LEU A 11 -0.84 -4.53 4.59
C LEU A 11 -0.69 -3.32 3.67
N LYS A 12 -1.31 -3.35 2.47
CA LYS A 12 -1.30 -2.19 1.57
C LYS A 12 -2.04 -1.00 2.17
N GLU A 13 -3.17 -1.25 2.82
CA GLU A 13 -3.97 -0.21 3.50
C GLU A 13 -3.20 0.40 4.67
N GLN A 14 -2.56 -0.41 5.53
CA GLN A 14 -1.69 0.09 6.59
C GLN A 14 -0.52 0.91 6.03
N ALA A 15 0.12 0.41 4.99
CA ALA A 15 1.23 1.07 4.32
C ALA A 15 0.84 2.48 3.83
N VAL A 16 -0.25 2.57 3.07
CA VAL A 16 -0.77 3.83 2.54
C VAL A 16 -1.27 4.74 3.66
N SER A 17 -1.94 4.19 4.67
CA SER A 17 -2.43 4.95 5.83
C SER A 17 -1.29 5.59 6.62
N ARG A 18 -0.21 4.85 6.92
CA ARG A 18 1.00 5.39 7.57
C ARG A 18 1.68 6.48 6.74
N ILE A 19 1.70 6.31 5.42
CA ILE A 19 2.25 7.32 4.50
C ILE A 19 1.38 8.59 4.50
N LEU A 20 0.06 8.45 4.51
CA LEU A 20 -0.88 9.58 4.54
C LEU A 20 -0.91 10.27 5.90
N ALA A 21 -0.72 9.52 6.99
CA ALA A 21 -0.56 10.05 8.34
C ALA A 21 0.78 10.79 8.53
N GLY A 22 1.74 10.61 7.61
CA GLY A 22 3.08 11.19 7.71
C GLY A 22 4.00 10.45 8.68
N GLU A 23 3.60 9.29 9.18
CA GLU A 23 4.40 8.44 10.07
C GLU A 23 5.49 7.66 9.32
N ALA A 24 5.26 7.38 8.03
CA ALA A 24 6.23 6.71 7.17
C ALA A 24 6.34 7.43 5.82
N THR A 25 7.49 7.30 5.15
CA THR A 25 7.62 7.76 3.76
C THR A 25 7.42 6.60 2.79
N MET A 26 6.98 6.90 1.58
CA MET A 26 6.81 5.91 0.51
C MET A 26 8.05 5.05 0.28
N ALA A 27 9.24 5.62 0.44
CA ALA A 27 10.51 4.92 0.28
C ALA A 27 10.79 3.96 1.45
N ASP A 28 10.46 4.37 2.67
CA ASP A 28 10.62 3.55 3.87
C ASP A 28 9.68 2.35 3.84
N THR A 29 8.40 2.61 3.53
CA THR A 29 7.37 1.58 3.35
C THR A 29 7.66 0.65 2.18
N ALA A 30 8.24 1.18 1.08
CA ALA A 30 8.69 0.34 -0.04
C ALA A 30 9.80 -0.63 0.39
N LYS A 31 10.76 -0.17 1.18
CA LYS A 31 11.85 -1.01 1.72
C LYS A 31 11.32 -2.05 2.71
N ASP A 32 10.48 -1.64 3.65
CA ASP A 32 9.88 -2.49 4.69
C ASP A 32 9.07 -3.64 4.07
N LEU A 33 8.25 -3.32 3.08
CA LEU A 33 7.42 -4.31 2.38
C LEU A 33 8.15 -5.02 1.24
N ASN A 34 9.41 -4.68 0.99
CA ASN A 34 10.21 -5.16 -0.13
C ASN A 34 9.51 -4.99 -1.50
N VAL A 35 8.79 -3.89 -1.67
CA VAL A 35 8.08 -3.54 -2.90
C VAL A 35 8.75 -2.38 -3.60
N HIS A 36 8.46 -2.21 -4.89
CA HIS A 36 9.01 -1.10 -5.64
C HIS A 36 8.35 0.23 -5.25
N TYR A 37 9.11 1.34 -5.23
CA TYR A 37 8.56 2.67 -4.95
C TYR A 37 7.38 3.04 -5.86
N THR A 38 7.43 2.62 -7.12
CA THR A 38 6.34 2.84 -8.07
C THR A 38 5.06 2.11 -7.65
N THR A 39 5.19 0.94 -7.00
CA THR A 39 4.08 0.17 -6.47
C THR A 39 3.42 0.88 -5.30
N VAL A 40 4.21 1.43 -4.36
CA VAL A 40 3.69 2.24 -3.25
C VAL A 40 3.03 3.51 -3.76
N ARG A 41 3.64 4.19 -4.75
CA ARG A 41 3.06 5.37 -5.39
C ARG A 41 1.70 5.06 -6.02
N ASP A 42 1.60 3.90 -6.69
CA ASP A 42 0.35 3.44 -7.28
C ASP A 42 -0.71 3.20 -6.21
N TRP A 43 -0.37 2.56 -5.09
CA TRP A 43 -1.31 2.35 -3.98
C TRP A 43 -1.82 3.66 -3.38
N VAL A 44 -0.93 4.63 -3.12
CA VAL A 44 -1.32 5.94 -2.60
C VAL A 44 -2.21 6.68 -3.60
N LYS A 45 -1.93 6.54 -4.90
CA LYS A 45 -2.74 7.15 -5.96
C LYS A 45 -4.12 6.50 -6.04
N THR A 46 -4.21 5.18 -6.03
CA THR A 46 -5.48 4.44 -6.04
C THR A 46 -6.30 4.75 -4.80
N TYR A 47 -5.66 4.81 -3.62
CA TYR A 47 -6.33 5.21 -2.38
C TYR A 47 -6.82 6.66 -2.41
N LYS A 48 -6.08 7.59 -3.01
CA LYS A 48 -6.57 8.98 -3.19
C LYS A 48 -7.73 9.10 -4.18
N LEU A 49 -7.80 8.21 -5.16
CA LEU A 49 -8.84 8.23 -6.20
C LEU A 49 -10.12 7.54 -5.76
N ASP A 50 -9.99 6.40 -5.08
CA ASP A 50 -11.11 5.49 -4.79
C ASP A 50 -11.37 5.33 -3.28
N GLY A 51 -10.52 5.90 -2.42
CA GLY A 51 -10.67 5.84 -0.97
C GLY A 51 -10.52 4.43 -0.42
N GLU A 52 -11.40 4.04 0.51
CA GLU A 52 -11.46 2.70 1.13
C GLU A 52 -11.94 1.61 0.15
N SER A 53 -12.49 1.98 -1.01
CA SER A 53 -12.89 1.06 -2.08
C SER A 53 -11.73 0.65 -3.00
N ALA A 54 -10.58 1.34 -2.89
CA ALA A 54 -9.39 1.16 -3.73
C ALA A 54 -8.80 -0.24 -3.72
N PHE A 55 -9.14 -1.01 -2.70
CA PHE A 55 -8.67 -2.37 -2.53
C PHE A 55 -9.89 -3.32 -2.55
N PRO A 56 -9.94 -4.32 -3.44
CA PRO A 56 -10.90 -5.42 -3.38
C PRO A 56 -10.49 -6.50 -2.37
#